data_AF-A0A9D7QGP0-F1
#
_entry.id   AF-A0A9D7QGP0-F1
#
_cell.length_a   1.000
_cell.length_b   1.000
_cell.length_c   1.000
_cell.angle_alpha   90.00
_cell.angle_beta   90.00
_cell.angle_gamma   90.00
#
_symmetry.space_group_name_H-M   'P 1'
#
loop_
_entity.id
_entity.type
_entity.pdbx_description
1 polymer ?
#
loop_
_entity_poly.entity_id
_entity_poly.type
_entity_poly.pdbx_seq_one_letter_code
_entity_poly.pdbx_strand_id
1 'polypeptide(L)'
;MRSTTTGCRRALPHVAIVKLNGGLGTTMGLDGPKSVLLVRDGLSFLDIIVRQVRSLRARYAVSLPLAFMNSFRTRGDTLRALAAYPDLSVEGLSLDFVQGAVPKVASGHPGAGRLADGPGARVVPARPWRRVRLPRRQALCSNCGTQGVRYVFISNADNLGATCDPAIASWVIEHDLPLVVEACRRTANDRKGGHFARRVEDGRLILRELAMVAPGEEGAFGDIARHRFFNANSLWVRVDVVAELASASGPALPVIVNRKTVDPTDPTSTPVLQLESAMGAAIESVDGAQALLVARDRFEPVKTTADLLLLAVRPLPP
;
A
#
# COMPACT_ATOMS: atom_id res chain seq x y z
N MET A 1 -13.26 -17.77 5.47
CA MET A 1 -12.52 -18.60 6.45
C MET A 1 -13.30 -18.59 7.76
N ARG A 2 -13.44 -19.74 8.44
CA ARG A 2 -14.01 -19.77 9.81
C ARG A 2 -12.83 -19.79 10.77
N SER A 3 -12.46 -18.64 11.34
CA SER A 3 -11.52 -18.60 12.48
C SER A 3 -12.32 -18.56 13.78
N THR A 4 -11.79 -19.19 14.83
CA THR A 4 -12.37 -19.11 16.17
C THR A 4 -12.01 -17.77 16.81
N THR A 5 -12.88 -17.24 17.68
CA THR A 5 -12.55 -16.03 18.47
C THR A 5 -11.22 -16.18 19.21
N THR A 6 -10.90 -17.40 19.66
CA THR A 6 -9.63 -17.75 20.30
C THR A 6 -8.44 -17.63 19.34
N GLY A 7 -8.57 -18.12 18.10
CA GLY A 7 -7.55 -17.95 17.05
C GLY A 7 -7.27 -16.48 16.76
N CYS A 8 -8.33 -15.69 16.54
CA CYS A 8 -8.24 -14.24 16.35
C CYS A 8 -7.51 -13.51 17.49
N ARG A 9 -7.83 -13.84 18.76
CA ARG A 9 -7.17 -13.24 19.94
C ARG A 9 -5.68 -13.58 20.04
N ARG A 10 -5.30 -14.80 19.61
CA ARG A 10 -3.89 -15.22 19.57
C ARG A 10 -3.12 -14.62 18.41
N ALA A 11 -3.80 -14.33 17.30
CA ALA A 11 -3.18 -13.85 16.07
C ALA A 11 -2.81 -12.36 16.13
N LEU A 12 -3.76 -11.50 16.53
CA LEU A 12 -3.61 -10.04 16.47
C LEU A 12 -2.40 -9.46 17.25
N PRO A 13 -1.97 -9.99 18.41
CA PRO A 13 -0.76 -9.53 19.08
C PRO A 13 0.51 -9.62 18.22
N HIS A 14 0.51 -10.52 17.22
CA HIS A 14 1.63 -10.74 16.32
C HIS A 14 1.55 -9.92 15.02
N VAL A 15 0.61 -8.97 14.91
CA VAL A 15 0.41 -8.17 13.69
C VAL A 15 0.63 -6.69 13.98
N ALA A 16 1.35 -6.01 13.08
CA ALA A 16 1.39 -4.55 12.99
C ALA A 16 0.65 -4.07 11.74
N ILE A 17 -0.01 -2.92 11.82
CA ILE A 17 -0.71 -2.29 10.70
C ILE A 17 0.17 -1.18 10.12
N VAL A 18 0.34 -1.19 8.80
CA VAL A 18 1.00 -0.11 8.06
C VAL A 18 0.04 0.47 7.03
N LYS A 19 -0.26 1.77 7.16
CA LYS A 19 -1.05 2.50 6.17
C LYS A 19 -0.14 3.27 5.22
N LEU A 20 -0.26 2.99 3.92
CA LEU A 20 0.47 3.69 2.88
C LEU A 20 -0.10 5.10 2.74
N ASN A 21 0.71 6.11 3.08
CA ASN A 21 0.30 7.51 3.16
C ASN A 21 1.32 8.46 2.50
N GLY A 22 2.08 7.96 1.54
CA GLY A 22 3.14 8.74 0.88
C GLY A 22 2.69 9.51 -0.35
N GLY A 23 1.53 9.17 -0.92
CA GLY A 23 0.98 9.80 -2.12
C GLY A 23 0.26 11.11 -1.82
N LEU A 24 0.39 12.06 -2.74
CA LEU A 24 -0.40 13.28 -2.73
C LEU A 24 -1.74 13.06 -3.45
N GLY A 25 -2.78 13.73 -2.99
CA GLY A 25 -4.11 13.71 -3.63
C GLY A 25 -4.20 14.60 -4.87
N THR A 26 -3.15 14.70 -5.68
CA THR A 26 -3.07 15.68 -6.79
C THR A 26 -4.17 15.52 -7.83
N THR A 27 -4.64 14.30 -8.08
CA THR A 27 -5.80 14.05 -8.98
C THR A 27 -7.10 14.67 -8.46
N MET A 28 -7.18 14.95 -7.15
CA MET A 28 -8.30 15.64 -6.51
C MET A 28 -7.97 17.10 -6.19
N GLY A 29 -6.87 17.65 -6.72
CA GLY A 29 -6.43 19.02 -6.45
C GLY A 29 -5.91 19.26 -5.03
N LEU A 30 -5.46 18.21 -4.33
CA LEU A 30 -4.94 18.32 -2.96
C LEU A 30 -3.41 18.46 -2.95
N ASP A 31 -2.92 19.40 -2.13
CA ASP A 31 -1.49 19.63 -1.89
C ASP A 31 -0.93 18.85 -0.69
N GLY A 32 -1.81 18.16 0.06
CA GLY A 32 -1.47 17.38 1.26
C GLY A 32 -1.77 15.87 1.15
N PRO A 33 -1.52 15.09 2.22
CA PRO A 33 -1.88 13.68 2.26
C PRO A 33 -3.39 13.49 2.12
N LYS A 34 -3.80 12.50 1.31
CA LYS A 34 -5.21 12.14 1.22
C LYS A 34 -5.77 11.65 2.56
N SER A 35 -4.94 11.14 3.47
CA SER A 35 -5.39 10.64 4.76
C SER A 35 -6.07 11.69 5.64
N VAL A 36 -5.73 12.98 5.50
CA VAL A 36 -6.31 14.06 6.31
C VAL A 36 -7.55 14.68 5.67
N LEU A 37 -7.94 14.22 4.48
CA LEU A 37 -9.17 14.66 3.82
C LEU A 37 -10.38 14.15 4.60
N LEU A 38 -11.35 15.05 4.85
CA LEU A 38 -12.65 14.71 5.43
C LEU A 38 -13.43 13.78 4.50
N VAL A 39 -13.97 12.72 5.07
CA VAL A 39 -14.74 11.69 4.36
C VAL A 39 -16.20 11.77 4.74
N ARG A 40 -16.49 11.74 6.04
CA ARG A 40 -17.86 11.67 6.57
C ARG A 40 -17.90 12.12 8.02
N ASP A 41 -19.00 12.75 8.43
CA ASP A 41 -19.30 13.13 9.83
C ASP A 41 -18.15 13.91 10.50
N GLY A 42 -17.47 14.77 9.74
CA GLY A 42 -16.31 15.53 10.20
C GLY A 42 -15.04 14.71 10.43
N LEU A 43 -15.03 13.43 10.03
CA LEU A 43 -13.89 12.53 10.17
C LEU A 43 -13.09 12.43 8.88
N SER A 44 -11.78 12.52 9.01
CA SER A 44 -10.83 12.19 7.95
C SER A 44 -10.64 10.68 7.81
N PHE A 45 -9.98 10.25 6.72
CA PHE A 45 -9.55 8.85 6.58
C PHE A 45 -8.70 8.40 7.78
N LEU A 46 -7.79 9.27 8.24
CA LEU A 46 -6.92 9.00 9.39
C LEU A 46 -7.76 8.77 10.66
N ASP A 47 -8.76 9.61 10.92
CA ASP A 47 -9.62 9.47 12.10
C ASP A 47 -10.39 8.14 12.07
N ILE A 48 -10.90 7.76 10.89
CA ILE A 48 -11.60 6.49 10.70
C ILE A 48 -10.65 5.31 10.92
N ILE A 49 -9.43 5.36 10.38
CA ILE A 49 -8.40 4.32 10.60
C ILE A 49 -8.07 4.19 12.09
N VAL A 50 -7.89 5.30 12.81
CA VAL A 50 -7.60 5.27 14.25
C VAL A 50 -8.75 4.63 15.03
N ARG A 51 -10.01 4.96 14.69
CA ARG A 51 -11.20 4.34 15.30
C ARG A 51 -11.27 2.84 15.04
N GLN A 52 -11.00 2.39 13.81
CA GLN A 52 -10.95 0.97 13.45
C GLN A 52 -9.90 0.22 14.29
N VAL A 53 -8.70 0.79 14.45
CA VAL A 53 -7.65 0.17 15.29
C VAL A 53 -8.04 0.13 16.76
N ARG A 54 -8.59 1.22 17.31
CA ARG A 54 -9.08 1.25 18.70
C ARG A 54 -10.20 0.23 18.94
N SER A 55 -11.13 0.08 18.00
CA SER A 55 -12.18 -0.94 18.05
C SER A 55 -11.58 -2.34 18.18
N LEU A 56 -10.58 -2.68 17.37
CA LEU A 56 -9.88 -3.96 17.44
C LEU A 56 -9.10 -4.14 18.75
N ARG A 57 -8.37 -3.11 19.19
CA ARG A 57 -7.65 -3.12 20.49
C ARG A 57 -8.60 -3.44 21.64
N ALA A 58 -9.74 -2.75 21.72
CA ALA A 58 -10.73 -2.95 22.76
C ALA A 58 -11.40 -4.34 22.68
N ARG A 59 -11.86 -4.74 21.48
CA ARG A 59 -12.58 -6.00 21.27
C ARG A 59 -11.74 -7.23 21.59
N TYR A 60 -10.46 -7.21 21.24
CA TYR A 60 -9.56 -8.36 21.39
C TYR A 60 -8.59 -8.23 22.56
N ALA A 61 -8.56 -7.08 23.25
CA ALA A 61 -7.63 -6.76 24.34
C ALA A 61 -6.16 -6.91 23.92
N VAL A 62 -5.77 -6.22 22.84
CA VAL A 62 -4.42 -6.30 22.23
C VAL A 62 -3.84 -4.91 21.97
N SER A 63 -2.52 -4.80 21.87
CA SER A 63 -1.83 -3.54 21.57
C SER A 63 -1.94 -3.10 20.11
N LEU A 64 -1.93 -4.04 19.15
CA LEU A 64 -2.06 -3.82 17.70
C LEU A 64 -1.40 -2.51 17.20
N PRO A 65 -0.07 -2.51 16.95
CA PRO A 65 0.65 -1.33 16.50
C PRO A 65 0.13 -0.79 15.17
N LEU A 66 0.08 0.53 15.02
CA LEU A 66 -0.29 1.24 13.79
C LEU A 66 0.84 2.20 13.41
N ALA A 67 1.27 2.15 12.15
CA ALA A 67 2.22 3.09 11.58
C ALA A 67 1.74 3.63 10.22
N PHE A 68 2.05 4.89 9.94
CA PHE A 68 1.82 5.52 8.64
C PHE A 68 3.14 5.62 7.88
N MET A 69 3.17 5.04 6.68
CA MET A 69 4.29 5.20 5.77
C MET A 69 4.10 6.49 4.97
N ASN A 70 4.75 7.55 5.42
CA ASN A 70 4.68 8.88 4.84
C ASN A 70 5.75 9.08 3.77
N SER A 71 5.63 10.13 2.97
CA SER A 71 6.73 10.71 2.20
C SER A 71 7.24 11.97 2.88
N PHE A 72 8.33 12.54 2.38
CA PHE A 72 8.80 13.85 2.81
C PHE A 72 7.76 14.96 2.62
N ARG A 73 6.71 14.73 1.81
CA ARG A 73 5.63 15.67 1.57
C ARG A 73 4.45 15.51 2.52
N THR A 74 4.20 14.30 3.02
CA THR A 74 2.99 14.00 3.80
C THR A 74 3.23 13.89 5.29
N ARG A 75 4.48 13.71 5.72
CA ARG A 75 4.84 13.46 7.12
C ARG A 75 4.37 14.57 8.07
N GLY A 76 4.60 15.84 7.73
CA GLY A 76 4.29 16.97 8.60
C GLY A 76 2.80 17.06 8.95
N ASP A 77 1.94 17.04 7.92
CA ASP A 77 0.49 17.05 8.10
C ASP A 77 -0.01 15.82 8.86
N THR A 78 0.55 14.66 8.56
CA THR A 78 0.17 13.40 9.23
C THR A 78 0.50 13.44 10.71
N LEU A 79 1.70 13.88 11.09
CA LEU A 79 2.09 13.98 12.49
C LEU A 79 1.28 15.04 13.25
N ARG A 80 0.92 16.16 12.60
CA ARG A 80 0.00 17.15 13.18
C ARG A 80 -1.37 16.55 13.48
N ALA A 81 -1.94 15.79 12.54
CA ALA A 81 -3.21 15.10 12.76
C ALA A 81 -3.11 14.03 13.86
N LEU A 82 -2.01 13.29 13.92
CA LEU A 82 -1.76 12.26 14.94
C LEU A 82 -1.59 12.82 16.36
N ALA A 83 -1.26 14.10 16.52
CA ALA A 83 -1.12 14.73 17.84
C ALA A 83 -2.44 14.70 18.65
N ALA A 84 -3.59 14.55 17.99
CA ALA A 84 -4.88 14.37 18.64
C ALA A 84 -5.06 12.97 19.29
N TYR A 85 -4.13 12.04 19.05
CA TYR A 85 -4.24 10.62 19.44
C TYR A 85 -2.99 10.13 20.22
N PRO A 86 -2.71 10.67 21.42
CA PRO A 86 -1.49 10.35 22.17
C PRO A 86 -1.41 8.88 22.63
N ASP A 87 -2.55 8.23 22.84
CA ASP A 87 -2.71 6.81 23.22
C ASP A 87 -2.47 5.83 22.07
N LEU A 88 -2.28 6.33 20.85
CA LEU A 88 -2.10 5.45 19.69
C LEU A 88 -0.74 4.75 19.70
N SER A 89 0.27 5.41 20.27
CA SER A 89 1.65 4.91 20.31
C SER A 89 1.75 3.60 21.11
N VAL A 90 2.59 2.70 20.62
CA VAL A 90 2.98 1.47 21.33
C VAL A 90 4.45 1.63 21.64
N GLU A 91 4.84 1.34 22.89
CA GLU A 91 6.22 1.52 23.33
C GLU A 91 7.21 0.81 22.39
N GLY A 92 8.29 1.52 22.02
CA GLY A 92 9.29 1.02 21.09
C GLY A 92 8.92 1.08 19.60
N LEU A 93 7.68 1.43 19.24
CA LEU A 93 7.21 1.49 17.85
C LEU A 93 6.74 2.91 17.46
N SER A 94 7.33 3.44 16.40
CA SER A 94 6.95 4.75 15.85
C SER A 94 5.60 4.69 15.13
N LEU A 95 4.77 5.72 15.29
CA LEU A 95 3.53 5.91 14.54
C LEU A 95 3.77 6.26 13.06
N ASP A 96 5.01 6.54 12.69
CA ASP A 96 5.36 6.98 11.35
C ASP A 96 6.75 6.51 10.92
N PHE A 97 6.91 6.32 9.61
CA PHE A 97 8.21 6.29 8.97
C PHE A 97 8.10 6.89 7.57
N VAL A 98 9.23 7.37 7.07
CA VAL A 98 9.31 8.00 5.75
C VAL A 98 9.74 6.94 4.73
N GLN A 99 9.07 6.88 3.59
CA GLN A 99 9.51 6.06 2.46
C GLN A 99 10.69 6.70 1.73
N GLY A 100 11.37 5.93 0.87
CA GLY A 100 12.45 6.47 0.06
C GLY A 100 11.99 7.49 -0.97
N ALA A 101 12.94 8.04 -1.72
CA ALA A 101 12.71 8.88 -2.88
C ALA A 101 13.60 8.44 -4.05
N VAL A 102 13.08 8.48 -5.27
CA VAL A 102 13.79 8.16 -6.50
C VAL A 102 13.81 9.37 -7.41
N PRO A 103 14.90 9.60 -8.16
CA PRO A 103 14.97 10.69 -9.11
C PRO A 103 14.01 10.51 -10.29
N LYS A 104 13.54 11.63 -10.83
CA LYS A 104 12.94 11.69 -12.17
C LYS A 104 14.07 11.66 -13.22
N VAL A 105 13.97 10.78 -14.21
CA VAL A 105 14.98 10.60 -15.26
C VAL A 105 14.48 11.27 -16.54
N ALA A 106 15.29 12.12 -17.20
CA ALA A 106 14.87 12.75 -18.45
C ALA A 106 14.61 11.69 -19.55
N SER A 107 13.52 11.84 -20.32
CA SER A 107 13.24 10.92 -21.43
C SER A 107 14.00 11.35 -22.70
N GLY A 108 14.67 10.42 -23.39
CA GLY A 108 15.27 10.67 -24.71
C GLY A 108 16.79 10.50 -24.83
N HIS A 109 17.51 10.13 -23.76
CA HIS A 109 18.95 9.84 -23.83
C HIS A 109 19.23 8.33 -23.67
N PRO A 110 19.62 7.64 -24.77
CA PRO A 110 20.05 6.26 -24.71
C PRO A 110 21.49 6.22 -24.15
N GLY A 111 21.60 6.09 -22.83
CA GLY A 111 22.88 6.03 -22.13
C GLY A 111 22.98 7.10 -21.04
N ALA A 112 22.95 6.65 -19.79
CA ALA A 112 23.06 7.44 -18.56
C ALA A 112 21.91 8.46 -18.31
N GLY A 113 20.85 7.98 -17.64
CA GLY A 113 20.31 8.52 -16.38
C GLY A 113 20.47 10.00 -16.02
N ARG A 114 20.38 10.95 -16.96
CA ARG A 114 20.41 12.37 -16.62
C ARG A 114 19.19 12.69 -15.76
N LEU A 115 19.47 13.23 -14.58
CA LEU A 115 18.46 13.77 -13.68
C LEU A 115 17.77 14.93 -14.40
N ALA A 116 16.46 15.02 -14.25
CA ALA A 116 15.72 16.13 -14.82
C ALA A 116 16.12 17.45 -14.15
N ASP A 117 16.53 18.44 -14.96
CA ASP A 117 16.68 19.83 -14.57
C ASP A 117 15.39 20.61 -14.88
N GLY A 118 15.12 21.67 -14.10
CA GLY A 118 13.95 22.53 -14.26
C GLY A 118 13.25 22.92 -12.94
N PRO A 119 12.27 23.83 -13.01
CA PRO A 119 11.37 24.12 -11.88
C PRO A 119 10.52 22.88 -11.60
N GLY A 120 10.45 22.46 -10.33
CA GLY A 120 9.73 21.27 -9.91
C GLY A 120 10.60 20.27 -9.15
N ALA A 121 9.96 19.26 -8.58
CA ALA A 121 10.67 18.30 -7.74
C ALA A 121 11.43 17.27 -8.58
N ARG A 122 12.75 17.27 -8.43
CA ARG A 122 13.69 16.34 -9.07
C ARG A 122 13.57 14.91 -8.57
N VAL A 123 12.92 14.71 -7.42
CA VAL A 123 12.68 13.40 -6.80
C VAL A 123 11.20 13.19 -6.53
N VAL A 124 10.76 11.94 -6.67
CA VAL A 124 9.43 11.47 -6.27
C VAL A 124 9.56 10.42 -5.19
N PRO A 125 8.56 10.27 -4.31
CA PRO A 125 8.60 9.22 -3.31
C PRO A 125 8.68 7.83 -3.97
N ALA A 126 9.59 7.00 -3.49
CA ALA A 126 9.75 5.63 -3.96
C ALA A 126 8.60 4.76 -3.47
N ARG A 127 8.15 3.83 -4.30
CA ARG A 127 7.14 2.84 -3.89
C ARG A 127 7.70 1.81 -2.89
N PRO A 128 6.82 1.16 -2.11
CA PRO A 128 7.11 0.74 -0.73
C PRO A 128 8.21 -0.31 -0.52
N TRP A 129 8.59 -1.07 -1.55
CA TRP A 129 9.62 -2.10 -1.44
C TRP A 129 11.04 -1.62 -1.72
N ARG A 130 11.23 -0.59 -2.56
CA ARG A 130 12.58 -0.19 -2.98
C ARG A 130 13.29 0.67 -1.93
N ARG A 131 14.58 0.39 -1.74
CA ARG A 131 15.50 1.13 -0.87
C ARG A 131 15.68 2.59 -1.31
N VAL A 132 15.41 3.50 -0.40
CA VAL A 132 16.44 4.48 -0.02
C VAL A 132 16.91 4.06 1.37
N ARG A 133 18.23 4.01 1.57
CA ARG A 133 18.84 3.71 2.88
C ARG A 133 18.19 4.61 3.93
N LEU A 134 17.39 4.03 4.81
CA LEU A 134 16.78 4.73 5.93
C LEU A 134 17.03 3.89 7.17
N PRO A 135 17.85 4.38 8.12
CA PRO A 135 18.10 3.72 9.40
C PRO A 135 16.80 3.33 10.15
N ARG A 136 15.70 4.05 9.89
CA ARG A 136 14.40 3.86 10.53
C ARG A 136 13.59 2.66 10.02
N ARG A 137 13.85 2.15 8.80
CA ARG A 137 13.20 0.91 8.31
C ARG A 137 13.75 -0.33 9.00
N GLN A 138 15.05 -0.32 9.28
CA GLN A 138 15.67 -1.31 10.15
C GLN A 138 15.07 -1.23 11.55
N ALA A 139 14.89 -0.04 12.11
CA ALA A 139 14.24 0.14 13.41
C ALA A 139 12.82 -0.42 13.48
N LEU A 140 11.98 -0.26 12.44
CA LEU A 140 10.63 -0.84 12.44
C LEU A 140 10.70 -2.38 12.44
N CYS A 141 11.54 -2.99 11.59
CA CYS A 141 11.65 -4.45 11.53
C CYS A 141 12.33 -5.05 12.77
N SER A 142 13.39 -4.41 13.28
CA SER A 142 14.09 -4.85 14.50
C SER A 142 13.23 -4.67 15.75
N ASN A 143 12.46 -3.57 15.84
CA ASN A 143 11.60 -3.31 17.00
C ASN A 143 10.29 -4.09 16.93
N CYS A 144 9.80 -4.44 15.73
CA CYS A 144 8.67 -5.38 15.59
C CYS A 144 9.03 -6.75 16.17
N GLY A 145 10.23 -7.26 15.88
CA GLY A 145 10.70 -8.54 16.43
C GLY A 145 10.79 -8.54 17.96
N THR A 146 11.28 -7.46 18.57
CA THR A 146 11.37 -7.35 20.05
C THR A 146 10.02 -7.23 20.74
N GLN A 147 8.97 -6.81 20.00
CA GLN A 147 7.59 -6.69 20.49
C GLN A 147 6.72 -7.91 20.13
N GLY A 148 7.31 -8.99 19.59
CA GLY A 148 6.58 -10.21 19.21
C GLY A 148 5.74 -10.08 17.93
N VAL A 149 5.89 -9.01 17.16
CA VAL A 149 5.23 -8.84 15.85
C VAL A 149 5.90 -9.76 14.84
N ARG A 150 5.11 -10.63 14.20
CA ARG A 150 5.54 -11.57 13.15
C ARG A 150 5.09 -11.15 11.75
N TYR A 151 3.99 -10.39 11.67
CA TYR A 151 3.35 -10.02 10.41
C TYR A 151 3.05 -8.52 10.35
N VAL A 152 3.08 -7.98 9.14
CA VAL A 152 2.64 -6.63 8.84
C VAL A 152 1.45 -6.71 7.88
N PHE A 153 0.32 -6.12 8.29
CA PHE A 153 -0.80 -5.85 7.41
C PHE A 153 -0.63 -4.47 6.78
N ILE A 154 -0.45 -4.42 5.46
CA ILE A 154 -0.16 -3.20 4.71
C ILE A 154 -1.34 -2.89 3.80
N SER A 155 -1.85 -1.65 3.83
CA SER A 155 -2.92 -1.22 2.91
C SER A 155 -2.88 0.28 2.63
N ASN A 156 -3.54 0.73 1.56
CA ASN A 156 -3.67 2.16 1.28
C ASN A 156 -4.47 2.87 2.39
N ALA A 157 -4.03 4.07 2.78
CA ALA A 157 -4.82 4.92 3.70
C ALA A 157 -6.16 5.37 3.10
N ASP A 158 -6.26 5.43 1.77
CA ASP A 158 -7.47 5.81 1.04
C ASP A 158 -8.44 4.65 0.75
N ASN A 159 -8.17 3.45 1.29
CA ASN A 159 -9.06 2.30 1.27
C ASN A 159 -9.51 1.99 2.70
N LEU A 160 -10.68 2.50 3.10
CA LEU A 160 -11.23 2.31 4.46
C LEU A 160 -11.76 0.90 4.69
N GLY A 161 -12.06 0.16 3.63
CA GLY A 161 -12.45 -1.25 3.70
C GLY A 161 -11.32 -2.19 4.12
N ALA A 162 -10.07 -1.77 3.93
CA ALA A 162 -8.89 -2.56 4.30
C ALA A 162 -8.59 -2.46 5.80
N THR A 163 -9.37 -3.16 6.62
CA THR A 163 -9.15 -3.33 8.06
C THR A 163 -8.27 -4.55 8.34
N CYS A 164 -7.60 -4.59 9.50
CA CYS A 164 -6.84 -5.77 9.94
C CYS A 164 -7.83 -6.86 10.37
N ASP A 165 -8.27 -7.69 9.42
CA ASP A 165 -9.26 -8.74 9.66
C ASP A 165 -8.68 -9.83 10.57
N PRO A 166 -9.26 -10.07 11.75
CA PRO A 166 -8.71 -11.04 12.70
C PRO A 166 -8.74 -12.48 12.18
N ALA A 167 -9.70 -12.84 11.33
CA ALA A 167 -9.79 -14.18 10.76
C ALA A 167 -8.73 -14.40 9.68
N ILE A 168 -8.42 -13.37 8.87
CA ILE A 168 -7.30 -13.43 7.92
C ILE A 168 -5.98 -13.48 8.68
N ALA A 169 -5.79 -12.65 9.72
CA ALA A 169 -4.61 -12.68 10.57
C ALA A 169 -4.37 -14.08 11.16
N SER A 170 -5.41 -14.70 11.72
CA SER A 170 -5.38 -16.08 12.25
C SER A 170 -4.92 -17.06 11.19
N TRP A 171 -5.55 -17.03 10.02
CA TRP A 171 -5.25 -17.95 8.93
C TRP A 171 -3.80 -17.81 8.41
N VAL A 172 -3.34 -16.58 8.16
CA VAL A 172 -1.98 -16.30 7.67
C VAL A 172 -0.93 -16.81 8.66
N ILE A 173 -1.14 -16.57 9.96
CA ILE A 173 -0.21 -17.00 11.01
C ILE A 173 -0.23 -18.52 11.20
N GLU A 174 -1.41 -19.16 11.21
CA GLU A 174 -1.56 -20.61 11.38
C GLU A 174 -0.90 -21.40 10.25
N HIS A 175 -0.92 -20.88 9.03
CA HIS A 175 -0.33 -21.53 7.85
C HIS A 175 1.10 -21.04 7.55
N ASP A 176 1.64 -20.16 8.39
CA ASP A 176 2.95 -19.50 8.23
C ASP A 176 3.22 -18.95 6.82
N LEU A 177 2.22 -18.28 6.24
CA LEU A 177 2.29 -17.81 4.86
C LEU A 177 3.20 -16.59 4.73
N PRO A 178 4.28 -16.61 3.92
CA PRO A 178 5.27 -15.54 3.89
C PRO A 178 4.70 -14.21 3.34
N LEU A 179 3.78 -14.31 2.38
CA LEU A 179 3.13 -13.19 1.72
C LEU A 179 1.73 -13.59 1.26
N VAL A 180 0.74 -12.79 1.59
CA VAL A 180 -0.61 -12.86 1.03
C VAL A 180 -1.01 -11.52 0.45
N VAL A 181 -1.49 -11.50 -0.79
CA VAL A 181 -2.05 -10.29 -1.41
C VAL A 181 -3.56 -10.47 -1.56
N GLU A 182 -4.34 -9.56 -0.97
CA GLU A 182 -5.79 -9.58 -1.12
C GLU A 182 -6.18 -9.21 -2.56
N ALA A 183 -7.07 -10.01 -3.13
CA ALA A 183 -7.64 -9.86 -4.46
C ALA A 183 -9.16 -9.68 -4.36
N CYS A 184 -9.73 -8.83 -5.19
CA CYS A 184 -11.17 -8.68 -5.30
C CYS A 184 -11.68 -9.17 -6.65
N ARG A 185 -12.96 -9.54 -6.73
CA ARG A 185 -13.63 -9.67 -8.02
C ARG A 185 -13.57 -8.34 -8.75
N ARG A 186 -13.09 -8.38 -9.99
CA ARG A 186 -12.97 -7.21 -10.85
C ARG A 186 -14.33 -6.78 -11.36
N THR A 187 -14.54 -5.48 -11.40
CA THR A 187 -15.73 -4.78 -11.87
C THR A 187 -15.36 -3.79 -12.97
N ALA A 188 -16.35 -3.23 -13.67
CA ALA A 188 -16.14 -2.20 -14.67
C ALA A 188 -15.53 -0.89 -14.12
N ASN A 189 -15.56 -0.70 -12.79
CA ASN A 189 -14.97 0.45 -12.11
C ASN A 189 -13.47 0.27 -11.84
N ASP A 190 -12.96 -0.96 -11.91
CA ASP A 190 -11.55 -1.28 -11.65
C ASP A 190 -10.68 -1.03 -12.89
N ARG A 191 -10.62 0.24 -13.28
CA ARG A 191 -9.92 0.73 -14.48
C ARG A 191 -8.45 1.09 -14.23
N LYS A 192 -8.10 1.45 -12.99
CA LYS A 192 -6.74 1.87 -12.58
C LYS A 192 -6.19 0.91 -11.54
N GLY A 193 -5.06 0.28 -11.85
CA GLY A 193 -4.37 -0.71 -11.01
C GLY A 193 -3.99 -1.93 -11.84
N GLY A 194 -3.87 -3.09 -11.18
CA GLY A 194 -3.42 -4.33 -11.81
C GLY A 194 -4.29 -5.53 -11.49
N HIS A 195 -4.23 -6.53 -12.37
CA HIS A 195 -4.86 -7.82 -12.18
C HIS A 195 -3.81 -8.92 -12.01
N PHE A 196 -4.23 -10.02 -11.40
CA PHE A 196 -3.40 -11.21 -11.31
C PHE A 196 -3.45 -12.01 -12.60
N ALA A 197 -2.31 -12.59 -12.97
CA ALA A 197 -2.21 -13.60 -14.02
C ALA A 197 -1.31 -14.73 -13.54
N ARG A 198 -1.30 -15.84 -14.27
CA ARG A 198 -0.37 -16.95 -14.06
C ARG A 198 0.65 -16.91 -15.19
N ARG A 199 1.93 -16.80 -14.84
CA ARG A 199 3.03 -16.84 -15.79
C ARG A 199 3.13 -18.24 -16.40
N VAL A 200 3.31 -18.33 -17.71
CA VAL A 200 3.27 -19.62 -18.42
C VAL A 200 4.54 -20.43 -18.15
N GLU A 201 5.70 -19.78 -18.07
CA GLU A 201 7.00 -20.45 -17.98
C GLU A 201 7.17 -21.24 -16.68
N ASP A 202 6.66 -20.75 -15.55
CA ASP A 202 6.87 -21.35 -14.23
C ASP A 202 5.61 -21.47 -13.38
N GLY A 203 4.46 -21.07 -13.92
CA GLY A 203 3.18 -21.17 -13.23
C GLY A 203 3.02 -20.22 -12.05
N ARG A 204 3.94 -19.27 -11.82
CA ARG A 204 3.86 -18.31 -10.71
C ARG A 204 2.75 -17.30 -10.91
N LEU A 205 2.19 -16.79 -9.81
CA LEU A 205 1.29 -15.64 -9.85
C LEU A 205 2.09 -14.39 -10.16
N ILE A 206 1.58 -13.56 -11.07
CA ILE A 206 2.14 -12.26 -11.43
C ILE A 206 1.11 -11.15 -11.30
N LEU A 207 1.58 -9.93 -11.05
CA LEU A 207 0.77 -8.73 -11.02
C LEU A 207 1.05 -7.89 -12.26
N ARG A 208 0.09 -7.84 -13.17
CA ARG A 208 0.18 -6.97 -14.35
C ARG A 208 -0.56 -5.67 -14.09
N GLU A 209 0.19 -4.58 -13.95
CA GLU A 209 -0.34 -3.22 -13.81
C GLU A 209 -0.66 -2.62 -15.18
N LEU A 210 -1.62 -1.68 -15.23
CA LEU A 210 -1.99 -0.99 -16.48
C LEU A 210 -0.77 -0.34 -17.18
N ALA A 211 0.17 0.20 -16.42
CA ALA A 211 1.37 0.83 -16.95
C ALA A 211 2.39 -0.17 -17.55
N MET A 212 2.16 -1.47 -17.42
CA MET A 212 2.98 -2.54 -18.00
C MET A 212 2.34 -3.13 -19.28
N VAL A 213 1.15 -2.65 -19.68
CA VAL A 213 0.43 -3.16 -20.85
C VAL A 213 1.13 -2.71 -22.13
N ALA A 214 1.42 -3.65 -23.02
CA ALA A 214 2.00 -3.35 -24.32
C ALA A 214 0.97 -2.62 -25.22
N PRO A 215 1.42 -1.72 -26.11
CA PRO A 215 0.51 -1.07 -27.06
C PRO A 215 -0.30 -2.09 -27.87
N GLY A 216 -1.62 -1.92 -27.94
CA GLY A 216 -2.54 -2.81 -28.64
C GLY A 216 -3.12 -3.92 -27.76
N GLU A 217 -2.64 -4.12 -26.52
CA GLU A 217 -3.18 -5.10 -25.58
C GLU A 217 -4.21 -4.53 -24.61
N GLU A 218 -4.59 -3.26 -24.73
CA GLU A 218 -5.47 -2.56 -23.78
C GLU A 218 -6.85 -3.22 -23.70
N GLY A 219 -7.38 -3.71 -24.83
CA GLY A 219 -8.65 -4.44 -24.88
C GLY A 219 -8.60 -5.74 -24.08
N ALA A 220 -7.51 -6.52 -24.26
CA ALA A 220 -7.30 -7.74 -23.49
C ALA A 220 -7.10 -7.46 -22.00
N PHE A 221 -6.35 -6.40 -21.66
CA PHE A 221 -6.19 -5.98 -20.26
C PHE A 221 -7.51 -5.54 -19.62
N GLY A 222 -8.38 -4.89 -20.38
CA GLY A 222 -9.70 -4.41 -19.95
C GLY A 222 -10.75 -5.50 -19.76
N ASP A 223 -10.53 -6.70 -20.33
CA ASP A 223 -11.47 -7.81 -20.24
C ASP A 223 -11.57 -8.36 -18.80
N ILE A 224 -12.65 -7.97 -18.11
CA ILE A 224 -12.95 -8.38 -16.74
C ILE A 224 -13.43 -9.83 -16.65
N ALA A 225 -13.94 -10.41 -17.74
CA ALA A 225 -14.37 -11.81 -17.79
C ALA A 225 -13.17 -12.75 -17.91
N ARG A 226 -12.10 -12.31 -18.59
CA ARG A 226 -10.80 -12.98 -18.64
C ARG A 226 -9.98 -12.75 -17.38
N HIS A 227 -9.75 -11.49 -17.02
CA HIS A 227 -8.94 -11.10 -15.86
C HIS A 227 -9.83 -10.73 -14.68
N ARG A 228 -10.35 -11.76 -14.01
CA ARG A 228 -11.43 -11.66 -13.00
C ARG A 228 -10.99 -11.15 -11.63
N PHE A 229 -9.68 -11.12 -11.35
CA PHE A 229 -9.13 -10.86 -10.03
C PHE A 229 -8.25 -9.62 -10.05
N PHE A 230 -8.62 -8.63 -9.24
CA PHE A 230 -7.99 -7.34 -9.17
C PHE A 230 -7.22 -7.19 -7.86
N ASN A 231 -6.03 -6.59 -7.91
CA ASN A 231 -5.21 -6.34 -6.72
C ASN A 231 -5.88 -5.29 -5.83
N ALA A 232 -6.23 -5.67 -4.59
CA ALA A 232 -6.80 -4.74 -3.60
C ALA A 232 -5.73 -3.81 -2.99
N ASN A 233 -4.44 -4.12 -3.23
CA ASN A 233 -3.29 -3.47 -2.61
C ASN A 233 -3.34 -3.51 -1.07
N SER A 234 -3.92 -4.59 -0.52
CA SER A 234 -3.85 -4.98 0.87
C SER A 234 -3.02 -6.26 0.97
N LEU A 235 -1.99 -6.25 1.81
CA LEU A 235 -0.99 -7.31 1.88
C LEU A 235 -0.79 -7.74 3.33
N TRP A 236 -0.59 -9.03 3.54
CA TRP A 236 -0.16 -9.61 4.80
C TRP A 236 1.24 -10.18 4.56
N VAL A 237 2.24 -9.67 5.27
CA VAL A 237 3.64 -9.98 4.95
C VAL A 237 4.39 -10.31 6.22
N ARG A 238 5.11 -11.42 6.22
CA ARG A 238 5.95 -11.80 7.36
C ARG A 238 7.12 -10.82 7.49
N VAL A 239 7.51 -10.47 8.71
CA VAL A 239 8.49 -9.38 8.97
C VAL A 239 9.87 -9.67 8.36
N ASP A 240 10.31 -10.92 8.37
CA ASP A 240 11.54 -11.39 7.71
C ASP A 240 11.47 -11.19 6.17
N VAL A 241 10.32 -11.49 5.56
CA VAL A 241 10.09 -11.27 4.12
C VAL A 241 10.09 -9.77 3.80
N VAL A 242 9.53 -8.93 4.67
CA VAL A 242 9.65 -7.47 4.53
C VAL A 242 11.12 -7.03 4.55
N ALA A 243 11.93 -7.59 5.46
CA ALA A 243 13.35 -7.27 5.56
C ALA A 243 14.14 -7.75 4.32
N GLU A 244 13.82 -8.94 3.80
CA GLU A 244 14.41 -9.49 2.58
C GLU A 244 14.08 -8.63 1.36
N LEU A 245 12.80 -8.33 1.14
CA LEU A 245 12.32 -7.47 0.05
C LEU A 245 12.90 -6.05 0.13
N ALA A 246 13.14 -5.56 1.34
CA ALA A 246 13.80 -4.28 1.57
C ALA A 246 15.33 -4.36 1.46
N SER A 247 15.93 -5.53 1.27
CA SER A 247 17.38 -5.67 1.06
C SER A 247 17.76 -5.35 -0.42
N ALA A 248 18.86 -4.70 -0.83
CA ALA A 248 20.22 -5.22 -0.89
C ALA A 248 20.20 -6.28 -1.96
N SER A 249 20.31 -7.49 -1.46
CA SER A 249 20.26 -8.71 -2.23
C SER A 249 18.82 -9.19 -2.45
N GLY A 250 17.82 -8.38 -2.12
CA GLY A 250 16.40 -8.71 -2.25
C GLY A 250 16.00 -8.82 -3.71
N PRO A 251 14.91 -9.54 -4.00
CA PRO A 251 14.52 -9.82 -5.37
C PRO A 251 14.15 -8.55 -6.13
N ALA A 252 14.51 -8.53 -7.42
CA ALA A 252 14.13 -7.44 -8.31
C ALA A 252 12.63 -7.50 -8.60
N LEU A 253 11.90 -6.47 -8.19
CA LEU A 253 10.49 -6.33 -8.57
C LEU A 253 10.35 -5.73 -9.97
N PRO A 254 9.31 -6.14 -10.73
CA PRO A 254 8.96 -5.55 -12.02
C PRO A 254 8.94 -4.03 -11.97
N VAL A 255 9.65 -3.40 -12.92
CA VAL A 255 9.74 -1.95 -13.02
C VAL A 255 8.54 -1.43 -13.78
N ILE A 256 7.84 -0.48 -13.17
CA ILE A 256 6.81 0.32 -13.82
C ILE A 256 7.48 1.59 -14.34
N VAL A 257 7.32 1.87 -15.63
CA VAL A 257 7.85 3.07 -16.27
C VAL A 257 6.71 4.07 -16.49
N ASN A 258 6.55 4.99 -15.54
CA ASN A 258 5.57 6.07 -15.65
C ASN A 258 6.17 7.23 -16.46
N ARG A 259 5.50 7.58 -17.57
CA ARG A 259 5.85 8.75 -18.38
C ARG A 259 5.10 9.97 -17.86
N LYS A 260 5.83 11.01 -17.47
CA LYS A 260 5.33 12.23 -16.84
C LYS A 260 6.13 13.44 -17.33
N THR A 261 5.84 14.60 -16.77
CA THR A 261 6.62 15.83 -16.90
C THR A 261 7.32 16.17 -15.57
N VAL A 262 8.40 16.95 -15.62
CA VAL A 262 9.17 17.35 -14.43
C VAL A 262 8.33 18.20 -13.49
N ASP A 263 7.48 19.07 -14.03
CA ASP A 263 6.42 19.74 -13.31
C ASP A 263 5.07 19.10 -13.65
N PRO A 264 4.37 18.44 -12.70
CA PRO A 264 3.08 17.82 -12.97
C PRO A 264 1.94 18.81 -13.24
N THR A 265 2.11 20.10 -12.95
CA THR A 265 1.08 21.13 -13.24
C THR A 265 1.29 21.78 -14.61
N ASP A 266 2.50 21.65 -15.18
CA ASP A 266 2.84 22.16 -16.51
C ASP A 266 3.09 21.00 -17.50
N PRO A 267 2.15 20.73 -18.42
CA PRO A 267 2.28 19.66 -19.41
C PRO A 267 3.37 19.94 -20.47
N THR A 268 3.86 21.18 -20.57
CA THR A 268 4.94 21.56 -21.50
C THR A 268 6.33 21.40 -20.91
N SER A 269 6.43 21.18 -19.60
CA SER A 269 7.70 20.99 -18.91
C SER A 269 8.40 19.68 -19.31
N THR A 270 9.72 19.61 -19.08
CA THR A 270 10.61 18.52 -19.51
C THR A 270 9.98 17.13 -19.29
N PRO A 271 9.82 16.31 -20.34
CA PRO A 271 9.35 14.94 -20.23
C PRO A 271 10.34 14.06 -19.45
N VAL A 272 9.80 13.24 -18.55
CA VAL A 272 10.55 12.42 -17.59
C VAL A 272 9.94 11.03 -17.42
N LEU A 273 10.80 10.09 -17.05
CA LEU A 273 10.48 8.76 -16.59
C LEU A 273 10.53 8.71 -15.07
N GLN A 274 9.48 8.15 -14.47
CA GLN A 274 9.42 7.78 -13.07
C GLN A 274 9.43 6.25 -12.98
N LEU A 275 10.49 5.72 -12.38
CA LEU A 275 10.68 4.29 -12.22
C LEU A 275 10.08 3.85 -10.89
N GLU A 276 9.06 3.01 -10.95
CA GLU A 276 8.31 2.54 -9.79
C GLU A 276 8.28 1.00 -9.74
N SER A 277 7.72 0.47 -8.66
CA SER A 277 7.37 -0.96 -8.52
C SER A 277 6.07 -1.06 -7.72
N ALA A 278 5.21 -2.01 -8.06
CA ALA A 278 3.97 -2.23 -7.31
C ALA A 278 4.23 -3.11 -6.09
N MET A 279 3.48 -2.87 -5.01
CA MET A 279 3.65 -3.68 -3.81
C MET A 279 3.24 -5.14 -4.03
N GLY A 280 2.07 -5.33 -4.66
CA GLY A 280 1.56 -6.67 -4.94
C GLY A 280 2.45 -7.47 -5.89
N ALA A 281 3.38 -6.84 -6.62
CA ALA A 281 4.31 -7.55 -7.52
C ALA A 281 5.33 -8.42 -6.76
N ALA A 282 5.47 -8.24 -5.44
CA ALA A 282 6.27 -9.14 -4.61
C ALA A 282 5.74 -10.60 -4.63
N ILE A 283 4.47 -10.82 -5.01
CA ILE A 283 3.89 -12.16 -5.17
C ILE A 283 4.64 -13.02 -6.20
N GLU A 284 5.37 -12.38 -7.11
CA GLU A 284 6.18 -13.04 -8.16
C GLU A 284 7.49 -13.60 -7.62
N SER A 285 7.99 -12.99 -6.57
CA SER A 285 9.35 -13.15 -6.06
C SER A 285 9.42 -13.91 -4.74
N VAL A 286 8.32 -13.98 -3.99
CA VAL A 286 8.27 -14.65 -2.69
C VAL A 286 7.71 -16.06 -2.88
N ASP A 287 8.54 -17.07 -2.62
CA ASP A 287 8.11 -18.47 -2.66
C ASP A 287 7.05 -18.72 -1.59
N GLY A 288 6.00 -19.47 -1.94
CA GLY A 288 4.85 -19.70 -1.06
C GLY A 288 3.88 -18.53 -0.93
N ALA A 289 4.07 -17.44 -1.68
CA ALA A 289 3.12 -16.32 -1.71
C ALA A 289 1.76 -16.74 -2.28
N GLN A 290 0.67 -16.20 -1.72
CA GLN A 290 -0.69 -16.50 -2.15
C GLN A 290 -1.50 -15.25 -2.46
N ALA A 291 -2.48 -15.38 -3.35
CA ALA A 291 -3.54 -14.40 -3.52
C ALA A 291 -4.79 -14.87 -2.75
N LEU A 292 -5.38 -13.96 -1.96
CA LEU A 292 -6.60 -14.25 -1.19
C LEU A 292 -7.78 -13.50 -1.79
N LEU A 293 -8.76 -14.22 -2.33
CA LEU A 293 -10.02 -13.60 -2.77
C LEU A 293 -10.81 -13.11 -1.54
N VAL A 294 -11.02 -11.80 -1.47
CA VAL A 294 -11.81 -11.15 -0.43
C VAL A 294 -13.11 -10.56 -0.97
N ALA A 295 -14.04 -10.27 -0.06
CA ALA A 295 -15.27 -9.57 -0.39
C ALA A 295 -14.99 -8.11 -0.80
N ARG A 296 -15.92 -7.53 -1.57
CA ARG A 296 -15.71 -6.22 -2.21
C ARG A 296 -15.62 -5.07 -1.20
N ASP A 297 -16.28 -5.21 -0.06
CA ASP A 297 -16.24 -4.27 1.07
C ASP A 297 -14.83 -4.08 1.66
N ARG A 298 -13.88 -4.99 1.37
CA ARG A 298 -12.45 -4.81 1.73
C ARG A 298 -11.66 -3.95 0.73
N PHE A 299 -12.29 -3.56 -0.38
CA PHE A 299 -11.68 -2.74 -1.42
C PHE A 299 -12.60 -1.62 -1.87
N GLU A 300 -12.54 -0.52 -1.11
CA GLU A 300 -13.25 0.72 -1.36
C GLU A 300 -12.26 1.90 -1.49
N PRO A 301 -11.41 1.90 -2.54
CA PRO A 301 -10.42 2.95 -2.71
C PRO A 301 -11.05 4.27 -3.17
N VAL A 302 -10.61 5.39 -2.61
CA VAL A 302 -10.96 6.73 -3.10
C VAL A 302 -9.89 7.26 -4.03
N LYS A 303 -10.14 7.25 -5.34
CA LYS A 303 -9.21 7.80 -6.33
C LYS A 303 -9.68 9.14 -6.90
N THR A 304 -10.99 9.40 -6.88
CA THR A 304 -11.66 10.58 -7.41
C THR A 304 -12.61 11.18 -6.37
N THR A 305 -13.13 12.39 -6.65
CA THR A 305 -14.18 13.02 -5.85
C THR A 305 -15.51 12.27 -5.92
N ALA A 306 -15.79 11.58 -7.03
CA ALA A 306 -16.97 10.71 -7.15
C ALA A 306 -16.89 9.52 -6.17
N ASP A 307 -15.70 8.93 -6.00
CA ASP A 307 -15.50 7.86 -5.02
C ASP A 307 -15.71 8.37 -3.58
N LEU A 308 -15.28 9.60 -3.29
CA LEU A 308 -15.46 10.24 -1.98
C LEU A 308 -16.94 10.40 -1.64
N LEU A 309 -17.76 10.83 -2.61
CA LEU A 309 -19.20 10.96 -2.43
C LEU A 309 -19.86 9.62 -2.08
N LEU A 310 -19.44 8.52 -2.74
CA LEU A 310 -19.96 7.18 -2.47
C LEU A 310 -19.65 6.70 -1.04
N LEU A 311 -18.47 7.01 -0.51
CA LEU A 311 -18.13 6.69 0.88
C LEU A 311 -18.85 7.61 1.87
N ALA A 312 -19.04 8.88 1.54
CA ALA A 312 -19.76 9.83 2.38
C ALA A 312 -21.23 9.45 2.59
N VAL A 313 -21.80 8.54 1.79
CA VAL A 313 -23.19 8.07 1.91
C VAL A 313 -23.34 6.62 2.43
N ARG A 314 -22.26 5.82 2.47
CA ARG A 314 -22.30 4.40 2.88
C ARG A 314 -22.03 4.16 4.38
N PRO A 315 -22.72 3.19 5.03
CA PRO A 315 -22.39 2.80 6.40
C PRO A 315 -20.92 2.37 6.52
N LEU A 316 -20.22 2.80 7.58
CA LEU A 316 -18.84 2.39 7.81
C LEU A 316 -18.79 0.90 8.22
N PRO A 317 -17.79 0.14 7.77
CA PRO A 317 -17.56 -1.20 8.29
C PRO A 317 -17.25 -1.12 9.80
N PRO A 318 -17.74 -2.10 10.60
CA PRO A 318 -17.58 -2.11 12.06
C PRO A 318 -16.14 -2.25 12.54
#